data_AF-A0A1V4TFH7-F1
#
_entry.id   AF-A0A1V4TFH7-F1
#
_cell.length_a   1.000
_cell.length_b   1.000
_cell.length_c   1.000
_cell.angle_alpha   90.00
_cell.angle_beta   90.00
_cell.angle_gamma   90.00
#
_symmetry.space_group_name_H-M   'P 1'
#
loop_
_entity.id
_entity.type
_entity.pdbx_description
1 polymer ?
#
loop_
_entity_poly.entity_id
_entity_poly.type
_entity_poly.pdbx_seq_one_letter_code
_entity_poly.pdbx_strand_id
1 'polypeptide(L)'
;MRNDRRGIEGLPLRLMIVALLVSLTLPLLLSSMDQAASGMAERRLEQEAEDLARSIEGLAAAGPGNVRFMDVASDLPSGSEIRLGGGGGTAESARVSWYMDGAEVGRRYLQGAEVVTADGSPIGLGPGASMVLRCPANIWGVVEADRA
;
A
#
# COMPACT_ATOMS: atom_id res chain seq x y z
N MET A 1 31.51 49.47 -42.52
CA MET A 1 31.06 48.27 -41.78
C MET A 1 30.63 48.71 -40.39
N ARG A 2 29.32 48.75 -40.14
CA ARG A 2 28.72 49.18 -38.87
C ARG A 2 28.79 48.00 -37.90
N ASN A 3 29.55 48.17 -36.81
CA ASN A 3 29.85 47.12 -35.85
C ASN A 3 28.70 47.01 -34.85
N ASP A 4 27.77 46.10 -35.10
CA ASP A 4 26.56 45.91 -34.30
C ASP A 4 26.89 45.09 -33.04
N ARG A 5 27.35 45.77 -31.99
CA ARG A 5 27.77 45.15 -30.70
C ARG A 5 26.60 44.78 -29.77
N ARG A 6 25.35 44.98 -30.19
CA ARG A 6 24.15 44.75 -29.35
C ARG A 6 23.73 43.28 -29.20
N GLY A 7 24.40 42.35 -29.88
CA GLY A 7 24.07 40.91 -29.81
C GLY A 7 24.59 40.17 -28.57
N ILE A 8 25.57 40.71 -27.84
CA ILE A 8 26.28 39.97 -26.79
C ILE A 8 25.74 40.26 -25.37
N GLU A 9 25.14 41.43 -25.12
CA GLU A 9 24.66 41.80 -23.77
C GLU A 9 23.32 41.12 -23.39
N GLY A 10 22.50 40.75 -24.38
CA GLY A 10 21.21 40.09 -24.14
C GLY A 10 21.32 38.61 -23.76
N LEU A 11 22.43 37.96 -24.08
CA LEU A 11 22.61 36.51 -23.92
C LEU A 11 22.94 36.10 -22.47
N PRO A 12 23.83 36.81 -21.73
CA PRO A 12 24.07 36.57 -20.30
C PRO A 12 22.82 36.84 -19.45
N LEU A 13 22.08 37.90 -19.79
CA LEU A 13 20.91 38.33 -19.02
C LEU A 13 19.74 37.36 -19.20
N ARG A 14 19.53 36.84 -20.42
CA ARG A 14 18.57 35.75 -20.67
C ARG A 14 18.96 34.46 -19.96
N LEU A 15 20.23 34.08 -19.98
CA LEU A 15 20.71 32.89 -19.25
C LEU A 15 20.50 33.03 -17.74
N MET A 16 20.76 34.21 -17.18
CA MET A 16 20.52 34.49 -15.77
C MET A 16 19.05 34.35 -15.40
N ILE A 17 18.14 34.93 -16.21
CA ILE A 17 16.69 34.81 -15.98
C ILE A 17 16.24 33.35 -16.08
N VAL A 18 16.72 32.60 -17.07
CA VAL A 18 16.38 31.18 -17.23
C VAL A 18 16.89 30.36 -16.05
N ALA A 19 18.12 30.58 -15.59
CA ALA A 19 18.66 29.90 -14.41
C ALA A 19 17.84 30.21 -13.14
N LEU A 20 17.38 31.44 -13.00
CA LEU A 20 16.55 31.88 -11.88
C LEU A 20 15.15 31.24 -11.93
N LEU A 21 14.54 31.17 -13.12
CA LEU A 21 13.29 30.45 -13.35
C LEU A 21 13.43 28.96 -13.04
N VAL A 22 14.51 28.31 -13.50
CA VAL A 22 14.79 26.90 -13.19
C VAL A 22 14.96 26.70 -11.68
N SER A 23 15.67 27.60 -11.00
CA SER A 23 15.87 27.49 -9.54
C SER A 23 14.56 27.59 -8.74
N LEU A 24 13.56 28.30 -9.27
CA LEU A 24 12.24 28.44 -8.67
C LEU A 24 11.30 27.27 -9.00
N THR A 25 11.42 26.69 -10.20
CA THR A 25 10.51 25.61 -10.64
C THR A 25 10.99 24.22 -10.26
N LEU A 26 12.31 24.00 -10.13
CA LEU A 26 12.87 22.68 -9.78
C LEU A 26 12.33 22.12 -8.45
N PRO A 27 12.25 22.88 -7.34
CA PRO A 27 11.74 22.36 -6.08
C PRO A 27 10.25 21.98 -6.15
N LEU A 28 9.47 22.72 -6.92
CA LEU A 28 8.04 22.45 -7.12
C LEU A 28 7.82 21.15 -7.90
N LEU A 29 8.64 20.93 -8.93
CA LEU A 29 8.61 19.68 -9.69
C LEU A 29 9.01 18.48 -8.83
N LEU A 30 10.07 18.60 -8.02
CA LEU A 30 10.51 17.55 -7.11
C LEU A 30 9.42 17.20 -6.07
N SER A 31 8.82 18.22 -5.44
CA SER A 31 7.72 18.03 -4.48
C SER A 31 6.50 17.35 -5.14
N SER A 32 6.18 17.72 -6.38
CA SER A 32 5.06 17.13 -7.12
C SER A 32 5.34 15.67 -7.51
N MET A 33 6.58 15.35 -7.89
CA MET A 33 6.99 13.97 -8.19
C MET A 33 6.97 13.08 -6.96
N ASP A 34 7.40 13.61 -5.81
CA ASP A 34 7.40 12.87 -4.54
C ASP A 34 5.97 12.52 -4.10
N GLN A 35 5.04 13.48 -4.16
CA GLN A 35 3.62 13.24 -3.88
C GLN A 35 2.98 12.25 -4.86
N ALA A 36 3.36 12.30 -6.15
CA ALA A 36 2.86 11.35 -7.12
C ALA A 36 3.40 9.93 -6.83
N ALA A 37 4.66 9.81 -6.44
CA ALA A 37 5.28 8.54 -6.08
C ALA A 37 4.64 7.95 -4.82
N SER A 38 4.47 8.74 -3.76
CA SER A 38 3.81 8.29 -2.53
C SER A 38 2.35 7.90 -2.78
N GLY A 39 1.60 8.67 -3.57
CA GLY A 39 0.22 8.35 -3.91
C GLY A 39 0.09 7.08 -4.75
N MET A 40 1.05 6.77 -5.62
CA MET A 40 1.08 5.49 -6.35
C MET A 40 1.40 4.31 -5.43
N ALA A 41 2.34 4.49 -4.50
CA ALA A 41 2.70 3.50 -3.50
C ALA A 41 1.50 3.13 -2.60
N GLU A 42 0.80 4.13 -2.07
CA GLU A 42 -0.39 3.94 -1.24
C GLU A 42 -1.51 3.20 -1.99
N ARG A 43 -1.80 3.58 -3.24
CA ARG A 43 -2.81 2.92 -4.06
C ARG A 43 -2.47 1.46 -4.36
N ARG A 44 -1.20 1.15 -4.56
CA ARG A 44 -0.78 -0.24 -4.80
C ARG A 44 -0.95 -1.10 -3.55
N LEU A 45 -0.62 -0.55 -2.39
CA LEU A 45 -0.84 -1.19 -1.11
C LEU A 45 -2.33 -1.39 -0.82
N GLU A 46 -3.16 -0.39 -1.12
CA GLU A 46 -4.63 -0.47 -1.03
C GLU A 46 -5.18 -1.59 -1.93
N GLN A 47 -4.71 -1.69 -3.18
CA GLN A 47 -5.12 -2.75 -4.11
C GLN A 47 -4.76 -4.14 -3.58
N GLU A 48 -3.55 -4.32 -3.05
CA GLU A 48 -3.13 -5.59 -2.48
C GLU A 48 -3.98 -5.99 -1.26
N ALA A 49 -4.27 -5.03 -0.37
CA ALA A 49 -5.14 -5.24 0.78
C ALA A 49 -6.58 -5.57 0.35
N GLU A 50 -7.08 -4.94 -0.72
CA GLU A 50 -8.40 -5.17 -1.29
C GLU A 50 -8.53 -6.58 -1.88
N ASP A 51 -7.53 -7.03 -2.63
CA ASP A 51 -7.49 -8.37 -3.22
C ASP A 51 -7.35 -9.46 -2.14
N LEU A 52 -6.59 -9.17 -1.08
CA LEU A 52 -6.50 -10.02 0.10
C LEU A 52 -7.86 -10.14 0.81
N ALA A 53 -8.52 -9.02 1.07
CA ALA A 53 -9.84 -9.01 1.71
C ALA A 53 -10.90 -9.75 0.86
N ARG A 54 -10.92 -9.57 -0.47
CA ARG A 54 -11.79 -10.34 -1.37
C ARG A 54 -11.49 -11.84 -1.33
N SER A 55 -10.22 -12.21 -1.22
CA SER A 55 -9.82 -13.60 -1.13
C SER A 55 -10.27 -14.25 0.18
N ILE A 56 -10.19 -13.52 1.30
CA ILE A 56 -10.71 -13.93 2.60
C ILE A 56 -12.23 -14.12 2.55
N GLU A 57 -12.97 -13.14 2.01
CA GLU A 57 -14.42 -13.22 1.86
C GLU A 57 -14.83 -14.38 0.95
N GLY A 58 -14.13 -14.57 -0.16
CA GLY A 58 -14.36 -15.69 -1.07
C GLY A 58 -14.08 -17.05 -0.42
N LEU A 59 -13.04 -17.14 0.42
CA LEU A 59 -12.74 -18.35 1.19
C LEU A 59 -13.83 -18.64 2.24
N ALA A 60 -14.23 -17.62 2.99
CA ALA A 60 -15.29 -17.72 3.98
C ALA A 60 -16.64 -18.15 3.36
N ALA A 61 -16.95 -17.62 2.17
CA ALA A 61 -18.15 -17.99 1.41
C ALA A 61 -18.09 -19.41 0.82
N ALA A 62 -16.90 -19.90 0.47
CA ALA A 62 -16.71 -21.27 -0.01
C ALA A 62 -16.97 -22.32 1.09
N GLY A 63 -16.84 -21.93 2.35
CA GLY A 63 -17.28 -22.70 3.51
C GLY A 63 -16.20 -23.58 4.17
N PRO A 64 -16.59 -24.41 5.14
CA PRO A 64 -15.67 -25.16 6.00
C PRO A 64 -14.75 -26.12 5.25
N GLY A 65 -13.50 -26.27 5.73
CA GLY A 65 -12.51 -27.20 5.18
C GLY A 65 -11.70 -26.65 4.00
N ASN A 66 -12.02 -25.46 3.50
CA ASN A 66 -11.22 -24.80 2.48
C ASN A 66 -9.91 -24.25 3.07
N VAL A 67 -8.83 -24.39 2.30
CA VAL A 67 -7.51 -23.85 2.62
C VAL A 67 -6.99 -23.10 1.42
N ARG A 68 -6.41 -21.92 1.64
CA ARG A 68 -5.77 -21.12 0.60
C ARG A 68 -4.43 -20.60 1.08
N PHE A 69 -3.43 -20.72 0.21
CA PHE A 69 -2.14 -20.06 0.38
C PHE A 69 -2.21 -18.70 -0.31
N MET A 70 -1.70 -17.67 0.34
CA MET A 70 -1.66 -16.32 -0.21
C MET A 70 -0.29 -15.72 -0.01
N ASP A 71 0.21 -15.10 -1.07
CA ASP A 71 1.48 -14.39 -1.09
C ASP A 71 1.18 -12.91 -1.25
N VAL A 72 1.86 -12.09 -0.44
CA VAL A 72 1.87 -10.64 -0.59
C VAL A 72 2.90 -10.26 -1.64
N ALA A 73 2.51 -9.42 -2.59
CA ALA A 73 3.39 -8.97 -3.66
C ALA A 73 4.75 -8.47 -3.13
N SER A 74 5.84 -8.97 -3.71
CA SER A 74 7.21 -8.61 -3.31
C SER A 74 7.63 -7.23 -3.80
N ASP A 75 6.88 -6.64 -4.73
CA ASP A 75 7.17 -5.34 -5.34
C ASP A 75 6.43 -4.17 -4.67
N LEU A 76 5.92 -4.40 -3.45
CA LEU A 76 5.41 -3.33 -2.61
C LEU A 76 6.55 -2.42 -2.10
N PRO A 77 6.27 -1.12 -1.86
CA PRO A 77 7.22 -0.19 -1.27
C PRO A 77 7.79 -0.70 0.05
N SER A 78 9.04 -0.37 0.34
CA SER A 78 9.63 -0.61 1.66
C SER A 78 8.82 0.11 2.75
N GLY A 79 8.67 -0.52 3.92
CA GLY A 79 7.87 0.05 5.01
C GLY A 79 6.36 -0.22 4.89
N SER A 80 5.93 -0.91 3.83
CA SER A 80 4.54 -1.38 3.70
C SER A 80 4.28 -2.56 4.63
N GLU A 81 3.13 -2.55 5.30
CA GLU A 81 2.67 -3.67 6.12
C GLU A 81 1.15 -3.80 5.99
N ILE A 82 0.65 -5.00 5.71
CA ILE A 82 -0.78 -5.32 5.76
C ILE A 82 -1.04 -6.10 7.04
N ARG A 83 -1.99 -5.66 7.87
CA ARG A 83 -2.40 -6.33 9.10
C ARG A 83 -3.80 -6.87 8.99
N LEU A 84 -3.98 -8.10 9.42
CA LEU A 84 -5.28 -8.77 9.45
C LEU A 84 -5.38 -9.76 10.60
N GLY A 85 -6.62 -9.99 11.01
CA GLY A 85 -6.95 -10.94 12.05
C GLY A 85 -6.82 -10.38 13.46
N GLY A 86 -7.10 -11.23 14.43
CA GLY A 86 -7.07 -10.91 15.85
C GLY A 86 -7.90 -11.91 16.64
N GLY A 87 -8.29 -11.52 17.86
CA GLY A 87 -9.19 -12.33 18.67
C GLY A 87 -10.59 -12.38 18.05
N GLY A 88 -11.24 -13.55 18.15
CA GLY A 88 -12.64 -13.69 17.72
C GLY A 88 -13.57 -12.68 18.42
N GLY A 89 -14.50 -12.10 17.68
CA GLY A 89 -15.41 -11.04 18.07
C GLY A 89 -14.80 -9.63 18.16
N THR A 90 -13.54 -9.43 17.77
CA THR A 90 -12.89 -8.11 17.86
C THR A 90 -13.08 -7.27 16.59
N ALA A 91 -12.82 -5.96 16.68
CA ALA A 91 -12.81 -5.11 15.49
C ALA A 91 -11.67 -5.50 14.53
N GLU A 92 -10.57 -6.05 15.06
CA GLU A 92 -9.41 -6.49 14.28
C GLU A 92 -9.71 -7.73 13.45
N SER A 93 -10.49 -8.67 13.98
CA SER A 93 -10.86 -9.89 13.26
C SER A 93 -11.79 -9.61 12.07
N ALA A 94 -12.53 -8.50 12.07
CA ALA A 94 -13.44 -8.11 11.00
C ALA A 94 -12.83 -7.13 9.98
N ARG A 95 -11.50 -6.87 10.00
CA ARG A 95 -10.88 -5.89 9.11
C ARG A 95 -9.52 -6.31 8.57
N VAL A 96 -9.18 -5.74 7.42
CA VAL A 96 -7.83 -5.68 6.88
C VAL A 96 -7.39 -4.22 6.94
N SER A 97 -6.23 -3.97 7.51
CA SER A 97 -5.64 -2.63 7.65
C SER A 97 -4.29 -2.61 6.98
N TRP A 98 -3.88 -1.47 6.45
CA TRP A 98 -2.57 -1.34 5.81
C TRP A 98 -1.85 -0.09 6.29
N TYR A 99 -0.55 -0.25 6.44
CA TYR A 99 0.35 0.68 7.08
C TYR A 99 1.50 1.03 6.13
N MET A 100 1.95 2.27 6.21
CA MET A 100 3.15 2.76 5.55
C MET A 100 4.03 3.42 6.60
N ASP A 101 5.27 2.96 6.74
CA ASP A 101 6.23 3.44 7.74
C ASP A 101 5.66 3.45 9.18
N GLY A 102 4.82 2.46 9.48
CA GLY A 102 4.19 2.26 10.79
C GLY A 102 2.92 3.08 11.05
N ALA A 103 2.51 3.96 10.13
CA ALA A 103 1.24 4.70 10.23
C ALA A 103 0.12 3.99 9.47
N GLU A 104 -1.07 3.87 10.07
CA GLU A 104 -2.25 3.33 9.38
C GLU A 104 -2.69 4.32 8.31
N VAL A 105 -2.53 3.93 7.04
CA VAL A 105 -2.93 4.78 5.90
C VAL A 105 -4.32 4.38 5.37
N GLY A 106 -4.80 3.18 5.70
CA GLY A 106 -6.17 2.79 5.39
C GLY A 106 -6.61 1.47 5.99
N ARG A 107 -7.91 1.19 5.85
CA ARG A 107 -8.56 -0.02 6.35
C ARG A 107 -9.80 -0.36 5.53
N ARG A 108 -10.10 -1.66 5.48
CA ARG A 108 -11.33 -2.21 4.92
C ARG A 108 -11.94 -3.22 5.89
N TYR A 109 -13.26 -3.14 6.08
CA TYR A 109 -14.01 -4.14 6.81
C TYR A 109 -14.40 -5.30 5.89
N LEU A 110 -14.29 -6.51 6.41
CA LEU A 110 -14.68 -7.74 5.74
C LEU A 110 -16.21 -7.91 5.78
N GLN A 111 -16.78 -8.43 4.70
CA GLN A 111 -18.22 -8.68 4.61
C GLN A 111 -18.55 -10.15 4.87
N GLY A 112 -19.09 -10.44 6.05
CA GLY A 112 -19.50 -11.80 6.41
C GLY A 112 -18.35 -12.78 6.65
N ALA A 113 -17.13 -12.25 6.83
CA ALA A 113 -15.94 -13.00 7.15
C ALA A 113 -15.26 -12.40 8.38
N GLU A 114 -14.70 -13.27 9.18
CA GLU A 114 -13.94 -12.95 10.37
C GLU A 114 -12.62 -13.72 10.32
N VAL A 115 -11.50 -13.03 10.49
CA VAL A 115 -10.18 -13.62 10.52
C VAL A 115 -9.69 -13.74 11.95
N VAL A 116 -9.37 -14.97 12.36
CA VAL A 116 -8.89 -15.27 13.72
C VAL A 116 -7.46 -15.77 13.64
N THR A 117 -6.64 -15.32 14.58
CA THR A 117 -5.23 -15.72 14.71
C THR A 117 -5.05 -16.56 15.97
N ALA A 118 -4.06 -17.45 15.97
CA ALA A 118 -3.85 -18.40 17.07
C ALA A 118 -3.54 -17.70 18.41
N ASP A 119 -2.86 -16.57 18.35
CA ASP A 119 -2.49 -15.74 19.51
C ASP A 119 -3.49 -14.60 19.78
N GLY A 120 -4.55 -14.49 18.97
CA GLY A 120 -5.53 -13.41 19.04
C GLY A 120 -4.97 -12.02 18.71
N SER A 121 -3.75 -11.93 18.19
CA SER A 121 -3.13 -10.67 17.77
C SER A 121 -3.11 -10.56 16.24
N PRO A 122 -3.24 -9.35 15.67
CA PRO A 122 -3.19 -9.18 14.23
C PRO A 122 -1.85 -9.64 13.64
N ILE A 123 -1.90 -10.37 12.53
CA ILE A 123 -0.70 -10.76 11.78
C ILE A 123 -0.33 -9.61 10.84
N GLY A 124 0.88 -9.08 10.98
CA GLY A 124 1.49 -8.17 10.02
C GLY A 124 2.19 -8.90 8.88
N LEU A 125 2.00 -8.44 7.65
CA LEU A 125 2.54 -9.04 6.44
C LEU A 125 3.25 -7.97 5.63
N GLY A 126 4.55 -8.14 5.45
CA GLY A 126 5.37 -7.27 4.63
C GLY A 126 5.44 -7.75 3.17
N PRO A 127 6.18 -7.02 2.31
CA PRO A 127 6.41 -7.41 0.93
C PRO A 127 7.03 -8.81 0.83
N GLY A 128 6.45 -9.68 0.01
CA GLY A 128 6.93 -11.05 -0.18
C GLY A 128 6.63 -12.01 0.97
N ALA A 129 5.83 -11.60 1.96
CA ALA A 129 5.37 -12.50 3.00
C ALA A 129 4.31 -13.47 2.46
N SER A 130 4.30 -14.68 2.98
CA SER A 130 3.31 -15.70 2.65
C SER A 130 2.48 -16.05 3.89
N MET A 131 1.23 -16.41 3.67
CA MET A 131 0.31 -16.84 4.72
C MET A 131 -0.57 -17.98 4.26
N VAL A 132 -1.14 -18.68 5.24
CA VAL A 132 -2.14 -19.72 5.04
C VAL A 132 -3.44 -19.26 5.68
N LEU A 133 -4.51 -19.29 4.89
CA LEU A 133 -5.87 -19.05 5.34
C LEU A 133 -6.64 -20.38 5.35
N ARG A 134 -7.35 -20.67 6.43
CA ARG A 134 -8.08 -21.94 6.62
C ARG A 134 -9.47 -21.67 7.15
N CYS A 135 -10.49 -22.31 6.58
CA CYS A 135 -11.81 -22.33 7.18
C CYS A 135 -11.92 -23.53 8.14
N PRO A 136 -12.04 -23.30 9.46
CA PRO A 136 -12.18 -24.38 10.42
C PRO A 136 -13.41 -25.25 10.12
N ALA A 137 -13.32 -26.53 10.50
CA ALA A 137 -14.40 -27.47 10.28
C ALA A 137 -15.65 -27.04 11.07
N ASN A 138 -16.81 -27.08 10.42
CA ASN A 138 -18.12 -26.78 11.00
C ASN A 138 -18.38 -25.34 11.45
N ILE A 139 -17.52 -24.37 11.08
CA ILE A 139 -17.74 -22.95 11.38
C ILE A 139 -17.78 -22.17 10.07
N TRP A 140 -18.86 -21.42 9.88
CA TRP A 140 -19.05 -20.56 8.71
C TRP A 140 -18.61 -19.13 9.03
N GLY A 141 -18.08 -18.44 8.02
CA GLY A 141 -17.69 -17.04 8.17
C GLY A 141 -16.43 -16.82 8.99
N VAL A 142 -15.77 -17.85 9.50
CA VAL A 142 -14.49 -17.75 10.21
C VAL A 142 -13.37 -18.28 9.33
N VAL A 143 -12.25 -17.55 9.33
CA VAL A 143 -11.02 -17.88 8.63
C VAL A 143 -9.89 -17.81 9.65
N GLU A 144 -9.18 -18.90 9.86
CA GLU A 144 -7.94 -18.94 10.62
C GLU A 144 -6.80 -18.49 9.72
N ALA A 145 -6.02 -17.50 10.16
CA ALA A 145 -4.83 -17.03 9.48
C ALA A 145 -3.57 -17.43 10.25
N ASP A 146 -2.59 -17.96 9.53
CA ASP A 146 -1.26 -18.28 10.06
C ASP A 146 -0.19 -17.88 9.04
N ARG A 147 1.01 -17.54 9.52
CA ARG A 147 2.14 -17.27 8.62
C ARG A 147 2.63 -18.59 8.03
N ALA A 148 2.96 -18.57 6.73
CA ALA A 148 3.50 -19.72 6.04
C ALA A 148 4.99 -19.92 6.33
#